data_AF-A0A1V4HTW3-F1
#
_entry.id   AF-A0A1V4HTW3-F1
#
_cell.length_a   1.000
_cell.length_b   1.000
_cell.length_c   1.000
_cell.angle_alpha   90.00
_cell.angle_beta   90.00
_cell.angle_gamma   90.00
#
_symmetry.space_group_name_H-M   'P 1'
#
loop_
_entity.id
_entity.type
_entity.pdbx_description
1 polymer ?
#
loop_
_entity_poly.entity_id
_entity_poly.type
_entity_poly.pdbx_seq_one_letter_code
_entity_poly.pdbx_strand_id
1 'polypeptide(L)'
;SMWFAPVSEARGSECEKQARLAKRILHKHGLDYVAEFIVGPRDMHHVIDVLFDRTDAQETKRADACFNELLDEFEKEGYAVYRVNTRFQQRVAQSYGSVKRDVEHAIKRALDPNNILAPGRSGIDLDTYKKA
;
A
#
# COMPACT_ATOMS: atom_id res chain seq x y z
N SER A 1 -6.94 -10.19 -7.86
CA SER A 1 -7.20 -8.90 -7.21
C SER A 1 -6.01 -8.50 -6.36
N MET A 2 -5.83 -7.20 -6.16
CA MET A 2 -4.93 -6.60 -5.19
C MET A 2 -5.66 -5.48 -4.48
N TRP A 3 -5.63 -5.44 -3.15
CA TRP A 3 -6.27 -4.36 -2.40
C TRP A 3 -5.29 -3.23 -2.17
N PHE A 4 -5.66 -2.04 -2.64
CA PHE A 4 -5.03 -0.77 -2.28
C PHE A 4 -5.91 -0.10 -1.23
N ALA A 5 -5.40 0.03 0.00
CA ALA A 5 -6.22 0.40 1.14
C ALA A 5 -5.66 1.60 1.91
N PRO A 6 -5.76 2.83 1.35
CA PRO A 6 -5.45 4.06 2.05
C PRO A 6 -6.43 4.31 3.20
N VAL A 7 -5.95 5.06 4.20
CA VAL A 7 -6.78 5.62 5.26
C VAL A 7 -7.24 7.01 4.85
N SER A 8 -8.50 7.33 5.09
CA SER A 8 -9.11 8.64 4.91
C SER A 8 -9.54 9.19 6.26
N GLU A 9 -9.59 10.52 6.39
CA GLU A 9 -10.36 11.13 7.47
C GLU A 9 -11.84 10.74 7.35
N ALA A 10 -12.55 10.71 8.47
CA ALA A 10 -14.00 10.53 8.50
C ALA A 10 -14.78 11.78 8.01
N ARG A 11 -14.39 12.33 6.85
CA ARG A 11 -14.90 13.57 6.27
C ARG A 11 -15.22 13.36 4.79
N GLY A 12 -16.44 13.72 4.39
CA GLY A 12 -16.92 13.51 3.02
C GLY A 12 -16.02 14.12 1.93
N SER A 13 -15.42 15.28 2.18
CA SER A 13 -14.50 15.93 1.23
C SER A 13 -13.23 15.10 0.99
N GLU A 14 -12.69 14.45 2.02
CA GLU A 14 -11.51 13.60 1.89
C GLU A 14 -11.84 12.30 1.15
N CYS A 15 -12.98 11.67 1.46
CA CYS A 15 -13.42 10.48 0.75
C CYS A 15 -13.67 10.77 -0.74
N GLU A 16 -14.30 11.90 -1.05
CA GLU A 16 -14.56 12.29 -2.44
C GLU A 16 -13.24 12.58 -3.19
N LYS A 17 -12.29 13.26 -2.54
CA LYS A 17 -10.95 13.50 -3.10
C LYS A 17 -10.21 12.20 -3.39
N GLN A 18 -10.17 11.27 -2.44
CA GLN A 18 -9.55 9.96 -2.64
C GLN A 18 -10.24 9.13 -3.74
N ALA A 19 -11.57 9.09 -3.75
CA ALA A 19 -12.34 8.35 -4.75
C ALA A 19 -12.09 8.90 -6.17
N ARG A 20 -12.08 10.23 -6.35
CA ARG A 20 -11.75 10.86 -7.64
C ARG A 20 -10.33 10.52 -8.09
N LEU A 21 -9.35 10.59 -7.17
CA LEU A 21 -7.95 10.29 -7.46
C LEU A 21 -7.79 8.83 -7.90
N ALA A 22 -8.33 7.90 -7.13
CA ALA A 22 -8.29 6.47 -7.45
C ALA A 22 -8.95 6.19 -8.80
N LYS A 23 -10.18 6.68 -9.02
CA LYS A 23 -10.90 6.45 -10.27
C LYS A 23 -10.12 6.95 -11.50
N ARG A 24 -9.49 8.12 -11.42
CA ARG A 24 -8.62 8.66 -12.48
C ARG A 24 -7.47 7.71 -12.80
N ILE A 25 -6.79 7.21 -11.77
CA ILE A 25 -5.63 6.33 -11.93
C ILE A 25 -6.05 4.96 -12.46
N LEU A 26 -7.06 4.31 -11.87
CA LEU A 26 -7.53 3.00 -12.36
C LEU A 26 -7.97 3.07 -13.82
N HIS A 27 -8.75 4.08 -14.20
CA HIS A 27 -9.20 4.26 -15.58
C HIS A 27 -8.03 4.50 -16.54
N LYS A 28 -6.99 5.24 -16.13
CA LYS A 28 -5.77 5.43 -16.94
C LYS A 28 -5.10 4.10 -17.30
N HIS A 29 -5.18 3.10 -16.41
CA HIS A 29 -4.64 1.76 -16.62
C HIS A 29 -5.64 0.78 -17.23
N GLY A 30 -6.85 1.24 -17.57
CA GLY A 30 -7.92 0.43 -18.14
C GLY A 30 -8.59 -0.52 -17.14
N LEU A 31 -8.60 -0.16 -15.85
CA LEU A 31 -9.20 -0.95 -14.78
C LEU A 31 -10.42 -0.22 -14.19
N ASP A 32 -11.42 -0.98 -13.77
CA ASP A 32 -12.63 -0.44 -13.16
C ASP A 32 -12.39 -0.06 -11.69
N TYR A 33 -13.04 1.02 -11.26
CA TYR A 33 -13.05 1.41 -9.85
C TYR A 33 -14.14 0.65 -9.08
N VAL A 34 -13.69 -0.27 -8.22
CA VAL A 34 -14.53 -0.98 -7.24
C VAL A 34 -13.93 -0.71 -5.86
N ALA A 35 -14.72 -0.16 -4.95
CA ALA A 35 -14.22 0.22 -3.64
C ALA A 35 -15.29 0.21 -2.55
N GLU A 36 -14.82 0.14 -1.31
CA GLU A 36 -15.60 0.23 -0.08
C GLU A 36 -14.95 1.23 0.88
N PHE A 37 -15.77 1.97 1.63
CA PHE A 37 -15.31 2.74 2.79
C PHE A 37 -15.81 2.05 4.06
N ILE A 38 -14.88 1.59 4.91
CA ILE A 38 -15.20 1.07 6.24
C ILE A 38 -15.11 2.22 7.23
N VAL A 39 -16.24 2.60 7.82
CA VAL A 39 -16.35 3.78 8.68
C VAL A 39 -15.90 3.47 10.11
N GLY A 40 -14.80 4.07 10.53
CA GLY A 40 -14.36 4.12 11.92
C GLY A 40 -14.83 5.40 12.64
N PRO A 41 -14.49 5.56 13.93
CA PRO A 41 -14.91 6.73 14.71
C PRO A 41 -14.29 8.06 14.25
N ARG A 42 -13.06 8.02 13.70
CA ARG A 42 -12.31 9.22 13.27
C ARG A 42 -11.63 9.07 11.90
N ASP A 43 -11.57 7.85 11.40
CA ASP A 43 -10.95 7.47 10.13
C ASP A 43 -11.91 6.58 9.32
N MET A 44 -11.61 6.43 8.04
CA MET A 44 -12.21 5.41 7.20
C MET A 44 -11.13 4.64 6.47
N HIS A 45 -11.32 3.33 6.32
CA HIS A 45 -10.49 2.54 5.42
C HIS A 45 -11.12 2.56 4.03
N HIS A 46 -10.44 3.17 3.07
CA HIS A 46 -10.86 3.20 1.69
C HIS A 46 -10.25 2.00 0.96
N VAL A 47 -10.97 0.89 0.92
CA VAL A 47 -10.49 -0.37 0.32
C VAL A 47 -10.83 -0.35 -1.16
N ILE A 48 -9.83 -0.13 -2.01
CA ILE A 48 -9.96 -0.16 -3.47
C ILE A 48 -9.50 -1.52 -3.97
N ASP A 49 -10.39 -2.23 -4.67
CA ASP A 49 -10.07 -3.52 -5.26
C ASP A 49 -9.55 -3.34 -6.70
N VAL A 50 -8.24 -3.54 -6.87
CA VAL A 50 -7.61 -3.63 -8.19
C VAL A 50 -7.89 -5.02 -8.73
N LEU A 51 -9.03 -5.15 -9.41
CA LEU A 51 -9.49 -6.35 -10.10
C LEU A 51 -8.81 -6.45 -11.47
N PHE A 52 -8.28 -7.62 -11.81
CA PHE A 52 -7.64 -7.89 -13.08
C PHE A 52 -7.59 -9.40 -13.36
N ASP A 53 -7.50 -9.79 -14.63
CA ASP A 53 -7.25 -11.17 -15.04
C ASP A 53 -5.78 -11.57 -14.76
N ARG A 54 -5.60 -12.54 -13.87
CA ARG A 54 -4.27 -13.07 -13.50
C ARG A 54 -3.67 -13.98 -14.57
N THR A 55 -4.46 -14.42 -15.53
CA THR A 55 -4.02 -15.26 -16.66
C THR A 55 -3.50 -14.42 -17.83
N ASP A 56 -3.88 -13.14 -17.90
CA ASP A 56 -3.29 -12.16 -18.82
C ASP A 56 -2.05 -11.50 -18.19
N ALA A 57 -0.88 -11.82 -18.74
CA ALA A 57 0.40 -11.26 -18.31
C ALA A 57 0.50 -9.74 -18.57
N GLN A 58 -0.16 -9.21 -19.61
CA GLN A 58 -0.17 -7.77 -19.88
C GLN A 58 -1.08 -7.04 -18.92
N GLU A 59 -2.26 -7.58 -18.64
CA GLU A 59 -3.17 -7.00 -17.65
C GLU A 59 -2.55 -7.02 -16.24
N THR A 60 -1.89 -8.11 -15.86
CA THR A 60 -1.13 -8.18 -14.60
C THR A 60 -0.07 -7.08 -14.51
N LYS A 61 0.70 -6.82 -15.58
CA LYS A 61 1.68 -5.72 -15.62
C LYS A 61 1.03 -4.35 -15.48
N ARG A 62 -0.11 -4.12 -16.13
CA ARG A 62 -0.88 -2.87 -15.99
C ARG A 62 -1.42 -2.71 -14.56
N ALA A 63 -1.91 -3.77 -13.94
CA ALA A 63 -2.36 -3.75 -12.55
C ALA A 63 -1.24 -3.41 -11.57
N ASP A 64 -0.02 -3.92 -11.79
CA ASP A 64 1.14 -3.53 -10.97
C ASP A 64 1.55 -2.08 -11.17
N ALA A 65 1.53 -1.60 -12.42
CA ALA A 65 1.82 -0.20 -12.72
C ALA A 65 0.78 0.73 -12.08
N CYS A 66 -0.50 0.35 -12.16
CA CYS A 66 -1.61 1.03 -11.50
C CYS A 66 -1.41 1.09 -9.98
N PHE A 67 -1.04 -0.03 -9.35
CA PHE A 67 -0.83 -0.07 -7.91
C PHE A 67 0.34 0.82 -7.45
N ASN A 68 1.44 0.86 -8.21
CA ASN A 68 2.55 1.77 -7.91
C ASN A 68 2.14 3.24 -8.07
N GLU A 69 1.40 3.58 -9.14
CA GLU A 69 0.92 4.96 -9.33
C GLU A 69 -0.08 5.37 -8.24
N LEU A 70 -0.95 4.46 -7.80
CA LEU A 70 -1.81 4.68 -6.64
C LEU A 70 -1.00 5.01 -5.38
N LEU A 71 0.05 4.23 -5.09
CA LEU A 71 0.94 4.51 -3.96
C LEU A 71 1.62 5.88 -4.10
N ASP A 72 2.23 6.18 -5.24
CA ASP A 72 2.96 7.42 -5.47
C ASP A 72 2.05 8.65 -5.37
N GLU A 73 0.85 8.60 -5.96
CA GLU A 73 -0.06 9.75 -6.00
C GLU A 73 -0.78 9.95 -4.66
N PHE A 74 -1.15 8.88 -3.94
CA PHE A 74 -1.74 9.03 -2.61
C PHE A 74 -0.71 9.49 -1.57
N GLU A 75 0.54 9.04 -1.68
CA GLU A 75 1.62 9.48 -0.80
C GLU A 75 1.90 10.99 -0.94
N LYS A 76 1.85 11.54 -2.16
CA LYS A 76 1.95 12.99 -2.40
C LYS A 76 0.85 13.80 -1.72
N GLU A 77 -0.33 13.20 -1.56
CA GLU A 77 -1.48 13.82 -0.90
C GLU A 77 -1.49 13.57 0.63
N GLY A 78 -0.50 12.84 1.16
CA GLY A 78 -0.39 12.54 2.59
C GLY A 78 -1.23 11.34 3.06
N TYR A 79 -1.76 10.52 2.13
CA TYR A 79 -2.54 9.34 2.47
C TYR A 79 -1.66 8.10 2.56
N ALA A 80 -1.69 7.44 3.72
CA ALA A 80 -0.94 6.21 3.96
C ALA A 80 -1.85 4.97 3.89
N VAL A 81 -1.27 3.80 3.61
CA VAL A 81 -2.01 2.53 3.50
C VAL A 81 -1.91 1.69 4.78
N TYR A 82 -3.04 1.21 5.29
CA TYR A 82 -3.06 0.45 6.55
C TYR A 82 -2.50 -0.98 6.39
N ARG A 83 -2.71 -1.58 5.21
CA ARG A 83 -2.32 -2.95 4.88
C ARG A 83 -2.09 -3.09 3.39
N VAL A 84 -1.19 -4.00 3.03
CA VAL A 84 -0.90 -4.31 1.63
C VAL A 84 -0.61 -5.80 1.41
N ASN A 85 -0.82 -6.26 0.19
CA ASN A 85 -0.44 -7.59 -0.27
C ASN A 85 1.10 -7.77 -0.28
N THR A 86 1.59 -9.00 -0.27
CA THR A 86 3.03 -9.33 -0.12
C THR A 86 3.91 -8.69 -1.17
N ARG A 87 3.38 -8.44 -2.37
CA ARG A 87 4.13 -7.89 -3.51
C ARG A 87 4.63 -6.45 -3.27
N PHE A 88 3.90 -5.66 -2.49
CA PHE A 88 4.18 -4.23 -2.29
C PHE A 88 4.61 -3.88 -0.86
N GLN A 89 4.87 -4.86 0.02
CA GLN A 89 5.23 -4.59 1.41
C GLN A 89 6.50 -3.74 1.53
N GLN A 90 7.51 -4.02 0.72
CA GLN A 90 8.74 -3.23 0.70
C GLN A 90 8.51 -1.80 0.23
N ARG A 91 7.75 -1.61 -0.86
CA ARG A 91 7.42 -0.28 -1.39
C ARG A 91 6.62 0.54 -0.40
N VAL A 92 5.64 -0.06 0.27
CA VAL A 92 4.81 0.60 1.29
C VAL A 92 5.64 0.97 2.52
N ALA A 93 6.55 0.10 2.97
CA ALA A 93 7.40 0.40 4.11
C ALA A 93 8.24 1.67 3.91
N GLN A 94 8.65 1.95 2.66
CA GLN A 94 9.42 3.15 2.31
C GLN A 94 8.62 4.45 2.50
N SER A 95 7.29 4.43 2.32
CA SER A 95 6.42 5.61 2.45
C SER A 95 6.32 6.14 3.89
N TYR A 96 6.69 5.34 4.89
CA TYR A 96 6.62 5.73 6.31
C TYR A 96 7.94 6.31 6.86
N GLY A 97 8.91 6.60 5.98
CA GLY A 97 10.19 7.21 6.34
C GLY A 97 11.21 6.25 6.95
N SER A 98 12.46 6.70 7.04
CA SER A 98 13.58 5.88 7.49
C SER A 98 13.54 5.57 8.98
N VAL A 99 13.20 6.54 9.83
CA VAL A 99 13.25 6.40 11.30
C VAL A 99 12.43 5.22 11.80
N LYS A 100 11.17 5.09 11.31
CA LYS A 100 10.31 3.97 11.68
C LYS A 100 10.95 2.63 11.27
N ARG A 101 11.47 2.57 10.04
CA ARG A 101 12.12 1.35 9.53
C ARG A 101 13.33 0.98 10.36
N ASP A 102 14.17 1.93 10.74
CA ASP A 102 15.35 1.70 11.57
C ASP A 102 14.98 1.07 12.92
N VAL A 103 13.93 1.59 13.57
CA VAL A 103 13.42 1.05 14.84
C VAL A 103 12.88 -0.37 14.66
N GLU A 104 12.07 -0.61 13.62
CA GLU A 104 11.51 -1.93 13.33
C GLU A 104 12.60 -2.98 13.09
N HIS A 105 13.66 -2.64 12.36
CA HIS A 105 14.80 -3.54 12.12
C HIS A 105 15.65 -3.75 13.36
N ALA A 106 15.81 -2.75 14.22
CA ALA A 106 16.48 -2.91 15.51
C ALA A 106 15.74 -3.89 16.41
N ILE A 107 14.40 -3.77 16.51
CA ILE A 107 13.54 -4.69 17.25
C ILE A 107 13.62 -6.10 16.65
N LYS A 108 13.51 -6.23 15.32
CA LYS A 108 13.63 -7.51 14.62
C LYS A 108 14.95 -8.20 14.94
N ARG A 109 16.07 -7.48 14.87
CA ARG A 109 17.41 -8.01 15.15
C ARG A 109 17.58 -8.45 16.60
N ALA A 110 16.94 -7.76 17.54
CA ALA A 110 16.99 -8.12 18.96
C ALA A 110 16.19 -9.40 19.27
N LEU A 111 15.05 -9.61 18.60
CA LEU A 111 14.16 -10.74 18.88
C LEU A 111 14.40 -11.97 17.99
N ASP A 112 14.89 -11.77 16.77
CA ASP A 112 15.14 -12.81 15.78
C ASP A 112 16.46 -12.54 15.02
N PRO A 113 17.61 -12.71 15.71
CA PRO A 113 18.93 -12.36 15.16
C PRO A 113 19.32 -13.21 13.93
N ASN A 114 18.71 -14.39 13.78
CA ASN A 114 18.96 -15.29 12.64
C ASN A 114 17.97 -15.08 11.48
N ASN A 115 17.08 -14.07 11.58
CA ASN A 115 16.10 -13.72 10.53
C ASN A 115 15.23 -14.91 10.07
N ILE A 116 14.73 -15.75 11.00
CA ILE A 116 13.96 -16.96 10.64
C ILE A 116 12.46 -16.66 10.48
N LEU A 117 11.93 -15.76 11.30
CA LEU A 117 10.49 -15.49 11.39
C LEU A 117 10.03 -14.50 10.31
N ALA A 118 9.51 -15.03 9.20
CA ALA A 118 8.89 -14.27 8.11
C ALA A 118 9.70 -13.06 7.59
N PRO A 119 10.92 -13.27 7.06
CA PRO A 119 11.69 -12.21 6.41
C PRO A 119 10.88 -11.48 5.33
N GLY A 120 10.96 -10.16 5.32
CA GLY A 120 10.27 -9.30 4.35
C GLY A 120 8.86 -8.91 4.74
N ARG A 121 8.29 -9.50 5.81
CA ARG A 121 6.95 -9.14 6.28
C ARG A 121 6.91 -7.65 6.64
N SER A 122 5.98 -6.92 6.03
CA SER A 122 5.84 -5.47 6.18
C SER A 122 7.09 -4.67 5.77
N GLY A 123 7.94 -5.24 4.90
CA GLY A 123 9.19 -4.62 4.46
C GLY A 123 10.30 -4.64 5.53
N ILE A 124 10.22 -5.58 6.48
CA ILE A 124 11.18 -5.79 7.56
C ILE A 124 11.96 -7.07 7.28
N ASP A 125 13.24 -6.93 6.94
CA ASP A 125 14.11 -8.04 6.58
C ASP A 125 15.56 -7.69 6.87
N LEU A 126 16.24 -8.50 7.69
CA LEU A 126 17.62 -8.21 8.10
C LEU A 126 18.64 -8.38 6.97
N ASP A 127 18.32 -9.17 5.93
CA ASP A 127 19.25 -9.47 4.84
C ASP A 127 19.24 -8.40 3.74
N THR A 128 18.07 -7.78 3.52
CA THR A 128 17.88 -6.77 2.46
C THR A 128 17.92 -5.34 2.99
N TYR A 129 17.80 -5.13 4.31
CA TYR A 129 17.82 -3.80 4.90
C TYR A 129 19.24 -3.24 5.05
N LYS A 130 19.43 -2.04 4.52
CA LYS A 130 20.62 -1.21 4.72
C LYS A 130 20.18 0.07 5.39
N LYS A 131 20.79 0.38 6.54
CA LYS A 131 20.60 1.67 7.19
C LYS A 131 21.14 2.75 6.25
N ALA A 132 20.32 3.78 6.03
CA ALA A 132 20.69 4.94 5.22
C ALA A 132 21.79 5.76 5.91
#